data_AF-A0A954BKD8-F1
#
_entry.id   AF-A0A954BKD8-F1
#
_cell.length_a   1.000
_cell.length_b   1.000
_cell.length_c   1.000
_cell.angle_alpha   90.00
_cell.angle_beta   90.00
_cell.angle_gamma   90.00
#
_symmetry.space_group_name_H-M   'P 1'
#
loop_
_entity.id
_entity.type
_entity.pdbx_description
1 polymer ?
#
loop_
_entity_poly.entity_id
_entity_poly.type
_entity_poly.pdbx_seq_one_letter_code
_entity_poly.pdbx_strand_id
1 'polypeptide(L)'
;MTVLKQYFPKWRFANIHESSPGERGVSERLGRECRKYERSYHFHDVPKGATHPEFNARCENLEALTFPDASFDLFVTQDVLVHVLDPASALCEVSRVLKTGGAHVFTVPLVNKHQPTSARAKRAESGDILHFEDQQYHGRPTDQRGRWSPQIGVTIFLASFATPAACQLMW
;
A
#
# COMPACT_ATOMS: atom_id res chain seq x y z
N MET A 1 10.37 6.10 -11.42
CA MET A 1 10.36 7.51 -10.95
C MET A 1 9.75 8.51 -11.94
N THR A 2 9.37 8.09 -13.16
CA THR A 2 8.82 9.01 -14.18
C THR A 2 7.55 9.72 -13.72
N VAL A 3 6.60 9.01 -13.12
CA VAL A 3 5.34 9.60 -12.64
C VAL A 3 5.55 10.68 -11.59
N LEU A 4 6.37 10.42 -10.56
CA LEU A 4 6.68 11.45 -9.57
C LEU A 4 7.40 12.66 -10.19
N LYS A 5 8.29 12.47 -11.17
CA LYS A 5 8.93 13.60 -11.86
C LYS A 5 7.93 14.42 -12.69
N GLN A 6 6.99 13.78 -13.35
CA GLN A 6 6.06 14.42 -14.28
C GLN A 6 4.91 15.12 -13.54
N TYR A 7 4.31 14.45 -12.55
CA TYR A 7 3.09 14.94 -11.89
C TYR A 7 3.36 15.57 -10.53
N PHE A 8 4.48 15.22 -9.87
CA PHE A 8 4.83 15.73 -8.55
C PHE A 8 6.31 16.18 -8.51
N PRO A 9 6.76 17.10 -9.38
CA PRO A 9 8.19 17.44 -9.52
C PRO A 9 8.84 17.92 -8.21
N LYS A 10 8.03 18.40 -7.24
CA LYS A 10 8.45 18.83 -5.90
C LYS A 10 8.36 17.72 -4.84
N TRP A 11 8.20 16.45 -5.20
CA TRP A 11 8.02 15.31 -4.28
C TRP A 11 9.07 15.21 -3.16
N ARG A 12 10.30 15.72 -3.38
CA ARG A 12 11.33 15.76 -2.34
C ARG A 12 10.95 16.59 -1.11
N PHE A 13 10.02 17.54 -1.28
CA PHE A 13 9.49 18.39 -0.22
C PHE A 13 8.07 18.01 0.21
N ALA A 14 7.48 17.00 -0.44
CA ALA A 14 6.16 16.47 -0.08
C ALA A 14 6.25 15.62 1.21
N ASN A 15 5.13 15.47 1.90
CA ASN A 15 4.93 14.46 2.93
C ASN A 15 4.47 13.17 2.25
N ILE A 16 5.34 12.17 2.20
CA ILE A 16 5.11 10.91 1.50
C ILE A 16 4.98 9.78 2.50
N HIS A 17 3.93 8.97 2.36
CA HIS A 17 3.84 7.66 2.97
C HIS A 17 4.06 6.57 1.92
N GLU A 18 4.78 5.50 2.28
CA GLU A 18 4.83 4.26 1.51
C GLU A 18 4.48 3.04 2.37
N SER A 19 3.51 2.25 1.89
CA SER A 19 3.17 0.96 2.49
C SER A 19 4.06 -0.14 1.92
N SER A 20 4.63 -0.94 2.81
CA SER A 20 5.45 -2.11 2.53
C SER A 20 6.60 -1.87 1.53
N PRO A 21 7.42 -0.82 1.71
CA PRO A 21 8.51 -0.52 0.77
C PRO A 21 9.50 -1.67 0.65
N GLY A 22 10.06 -1.83 -0.55
CA GLY A 22 11.22 -2.68 -0.77
C GLY A 22 12.54 -1.97 -0.43
N GLU A 23 13.62 -2.74 -0.37
CA GLU A 23 14.98 -2.21 -0.13
C GLU A 23 15.72 -1.92 -1.45
N ARG A 24 15.01 -1.42 -2.46
CA ARG A 24 15.62 -1.10 -3.77
C ARG A 24 14.84 -0.05 -4.54
N GLY A 25 15.52 0.58 -5.50
CA GLY A 25 14.85 1.29 -6.59
C GLY A 25 14.10 2.55 -6.14
N VAL A 26 12.78 2.60 -6.36
CA VAL A 26 11.97 3.79 -6.04
C VAL A 26 11.89 4.00 -4.52
N SER A 27 11.62 2.95 -3.75
CA SER A 27 11.50 3.03 -2.29
C SER A 27 12.79 3.53 -1.62
N GLU A 28 13.95 2.98 -1.98
CA GLU A 28 15.26 3.49 -1.49
C GLU A 28 15.47 4.96 -1.83
N ARG A 29 15.12 5.35 -3.05
CA ARG A 29 15.29 6.73 -3.50
C ARG A 29 14.36 7.67 -2.75
N LEU A 30 13.11 7.28 -2.50
CA LEU A 30 12.17 8.04 -1.69
C LEU A 30 12.72 8.23 -0.27
N GLY A 31 13.15 7.16 0.38
CA GLY A 31 13.72 7.21 1.73
C GLY A 31 14.99 8.06 1.84
N ARG A 32 15.82 8.11 0.79
CA ARG A 32 17.05 8.93 0.79
C ARG A 32 16.83 10.39 0.45
N GLU A 33 15.95 10.69 -0.50
CA GLU A 33 15.87 12.02 -1.12
C GLU A 33 14.61 12.81 -0.73
N CYS A 34 13.58 12.18 -0.15
CA CYS A 34 12.41 12.88 0.37
C CYS A 34 12.64 13.33 1.81
N ARG A 35 12.35 14.61 2.10
CA ARG A 35 12.56 15.19 3.44
C ARG A 35 11.60 14.61 4.49
N LYS A 36 10.39 14.23 4.09
CA LYS A 36 9.35 13.67 4.97
C LYS A 36 8.81 12.41 4.34
N TYR A 37 9.43 11.30 4.70
CA TYR A 37 9.09 9.98 4.20
C TYR A 37 8.78 9.05 5.37
N GLU A 38 7.55 8.56 5.43
CA GLU A 38 7.09 7.61 6.42
C GLU A 38 6.82 6.26 5.78
N ARG A 39 7.29 5.19 6.41
CA ARG A 39 7.13 3.82 5.95
C ARG A 39 6.40 2.97 6.98
N SER A 40 5.54 2.09 6.49
CA SER A 40 4.82 1.14 7.33
C SER A 40 4.74 -0.25 6.72
N TYR A 41 4.51 -1.24 7.57
CA TYR A 41 4.23 -2.62 7.17
C TYR A 41 3.08 -3.17 8.01
N HIS A 42 2.47 -4.25 7.55
CA HIS A 42 1.54 -5.02 8.37
C HIS A 42 2.33 -6.05 9.20
N PHE A 43 2.27 -5.93 10.53
CA PHE A 43 2.87 -6.88 11.46
C PHE A 43 1.76 -7.48 12.33
N HIS A 44 1.68 -8.81 12.40
CA HIS A 44 0.66 -9.49 13.20
C HIS A 44 0.84 -9.28 14.71
N ASP A 45 2.10 -9.18 15.16
CA ASP A 45 2.45 -9.14 16.59
C ASP A 45 2.70 -7.73 17.12
N VAL A 46 2.49 -6.69 16.30
CA VAL A 46 2.69 -5.29 16.69
C VAL A 46 1.37 -4.55 16.61
N PRO A 47 0.94 -3.83 17.67
CA PRO A 47 -0.26 -3.02 17.62
C PRO A 47 -0.24 -2.02 16.46
N LYS A 48 -1.38 -1.85 15.78
CA LYS A 48 -1.53 -0.83 14.74
C LYS A 48 -1.18 0.55 15.30
N GLY A 49 -0.42 1.31 14.52
CA GLY A 49 0.08 2.62 14.89
C GLY A 49 1.31 2.63 15.81
N ALA A 50 1.80 1.47 16.27
CA ALA A 50 3.07 1.40 16.99
C ALA A 50 4.25 1.29 16.01
N THR A 51 5.44 1.72 16.44
CA THR A 51 6.68 1.49 15.69
C THR A 51 7.24 0.12 16.03
N HIS A 52 7.56 -0.69 15.02
CA HIS A 52 8.20 -1.97 15.23
C HIS A 52 9.63 -1.77 15.79
N PRO A 53 10.01 -2.46 16.88
CA PRO A 53 11.28 -2.21 17.58
C PRO A 53 12.52 -2.47 16.71
N GLU A 54 12.48 -3.49 15.85
CA GLU A 54 13.62 -3.87 15.01
C GLU A 54 13.64 -3.24 13.60
N PHE A 55 12.48 -3.00 12.98
CA PHE A 55 12.42 -2.61 11.56
C PHE A 55 12.34 -1.09 11.32
N ASN A 56 12.32 -0.29 12.39
CA ASN A 56 12.18 1.17 12.32
C ASN A 56 11.11 1.59 11.29
N ALA A 57 9.92 1.01 11.46
CA ALA A 57 8.77 1.21 10.59
C ALA A 57 7.50 1.07 11.42
N ARG A 58 6.45 1.82 11.05
CA ARG A 58 5.16 1.79 11.74
C ARG A 58 4.38 0.53 11.36
N CYS A 59 3.65 -0.05 12.30
CA CYS A 59 2.69 -1.10 12.01
C CYS A 59 1.38 -0.47 11.53
N GLU A 60 0.91 -0.83 10.35
CA GLU A 60 -0.35 -0.32 9.80
C GLU A 60 -1.16 -1.43 9.13
N ASN A 61 -2.47 -1.22 9.05
CA ASN A 61 -3.36 -1.99 8.17
C ASN A 61 -3.93 -1.02 7.15
N LEU A 62 -3.74 -1.28 5.85
CA LEU A 62 -4.30 -0.44 4.79
C LEU A 62 -5.82 -0.35 4.88
N GLU A 63 -6.51 -1.40 5.31
CA GLU A 63 -7.97 -1.44 5.48
C GLU A 63 -8.48 -0.59 6.66
N ALA A 64 -7.58 -0.14 7.55
CA ALA A 64 -7.90 0.65 8.74
C ALA A 64 -6.64 1.35 9.27
N LEU A 65 -6.23 2.42 8.59
CA LEU A 65 -5.03 3.20 8.87
C LEU A 65 -5.19 4.02 10.14
N THR A 66 -4.14 4.08 10.96
CA THR A 66 -4.18 4.87 12.20
C THR A 66 -3.76 6.33 12.02
N PHE A 67 -3.46 6.74 10.79
CA PHE A 67 -3.10 8.12 10.49
C PHE A 67 -4.30 9.06 10.56
N PRO A 68 -4.10 10.33 10.97
CA PRO A 68 -5.12 11.36 10.87
C PRO A 68 -5.50 11.64 9.40
N ASP A 69 -6.70 12.19 9.23
CA ASP A 69 -7.18 12.69 7.94
C ASP A 69 -6.21 13.74 7.37
N ALA A 70 -6.09 13.79 6.03
CA ALA A 70 -5.29 14.80 5.32
C ALA A 70 -3.83 14.92 5.82
N SER A 71 -3.19 13.80 6.15
CA SER A 71 -1.80 13.75 6.62
C SER A 71 -0.79 13.83 5.48
N PHE A 72 -1.06 13.21 4.33
CA PHE A 72 -0.06 12.99 3.27
C PHE A 72 -0.35 13.75 1.98
N ASP A 73 0.71 14.21 1.32
CA ASP A 73 0.63 14.75 -0.04
C ASP A 73 0.64 13.60 -1.06
N LEU A 74 1.39 12.54 -0.78
CA LEU A 74 1.46 11.33 -1.59
C LEU A 74 1.38 10.08 -0.71
N PHE A 75 0.60 9.11 -1.15
CA PHE A 75 0.57 7.76 -0.59
C PHE A 75 1.05 6.79 -1.66
N VAL A 76 1.95 5.87 -1.32
CA VAL A 76 2.58 4.96 -2.28
C VAL A 76 2.31 3.51 -1.88
N THR A 77 1.82 2.71 -2.82
CA THR A 77 1.69 1.25 -2.66
C THR A 77 2.19 0.55 -3.91
N GLN A 78 3.33 -0.14 -3.83
CA GLN A 78 3.94 -0.82 -4.97
C GLN A 78 3.63 -2.31 -4.93
N ASP A 79 2.62 -2.74 -5.71
CA ASP A 79 2.15 -4.12 -5.80
C ASP A 79 1.72 -4.71 -4.44
N VAL A 80 1.21 -3.84 -3.57
CA VAL A 80 0.75 -4.19 -2.22
C VAL A 80 -0.74 -4.49 -2.19
N LEU A 81 -1.55 -3.77 -2.98
CA LEU A 81 -3.01 -3.86 -2.94
C LEU A 81 -3.52 -5.27 -3.27
N VAL A 82 -2.77 -6.06 -4.04
CA VAL A 82 -3.12 -7.44 -4.37
C VAL A 82 -3.07 -8.40 -3.18
N HIS A 83 -2.46 -7.98 -2.08
CA HIS A 83 -2.39 -8.73 -0.82
C HIS A 83 -3.46 -8.30 0.19
N VAL A 84 -4.23 -7.25 -0.13
CA VAL A 84 -5.29 -6.72 0.73
C VAL A 84 -6.58 -7.50 0.51
N LEU A 85 -7.26 -7.88 1.59
CA LEU A 85 -8.50 -8.67 1.51
C LEU A 85 -9.69 -7.80 1.13
N ASP A 86 -9.71 -6.56 1.60
CA ASP A 86 -10.68 -5.54 1.22
C ASP A 86 -9.99 -4.29 0.60
N PRO A 87 -9.65 -4.35 -0.70
CA PRO A 87 -9.04 -3.23 -1.39
C PRO A 87 -9.91 -1.97 -1.40
N ALA A 88 -11.25 -2.10 -1.34
CA ALA A 88 -12.13 -0.93 -1.34
C ALA A 88 -12.00 -0.15 -0.03
N SER A 89 -12.04 -0.84 1.11
CA SER A 89 -11.76 -0.21 2.42
C SER A 89 -10.37 0.42 2.44
N ALA A 90 -9.37 -0.26 1.90
CA ALA A 90 -8.02 0.30 1.79
C ALA A 90 -7.94 1.57 0.94
N LEU A 91 -8.62 1.62 -0.21
CA LEU A 91 -8.65 2.81 -1.05
C LEU A 91 -9.39 3.98 -0.39
N CYS A 92 -10.46 3.71 0.37
CA CYS A 92 -11.15 4.76 1.12
C CYS A 92 -10.29 5.30 2.29
N GLU A 93 -9.56 4.43 2.99
CA GLU A 93 -8.59 4.86 4.02
C GLU A 93 -7.42 5.66 3.42
N VAL A 94 -6.86 5.22 2.29
CA VAL A 94 -5.82 5.97 1.57
C VAL A 94 -6.34 7.34 1.13
N SER A 95 -7.57 7.40 0.60
CA SER A 95 -8.22 8.66 0.23
C SER A 95 -8.38 9.60 1.44
N ARG A 96 -8.82 9.07 2.59
CA ARG A 96 -9.01 9.82 3.84
C ARG A 96 -7.71 10.46 4.33
N VAL A 97 -6.60 9.72 4.31
CA VAL A 97 -5.31 10.22 4.83
C VAL A 97 -4.59 11.13 3.83
N LEU A 98 -5.04 11.21 2.58
CA LEU A 98 -4.52 12.17 1.60
C LEU A 98 -5.12 13.56 1.82
N LYS A 99 -4.28 14.58 1.69
CA LYS A 99 -4.73 15.98 1.62
C LYS A 99 -5.55 16.22 0.36
N THR A 100 -6.39 17.25 0.37
CA THR A 100 -6.98 17.77 -0.87
C THR A 100 -5.87 18.09 -1.89
N GLY A 101 -5.97 17.54 -3.09
CA GLY A 101 -4.95 17.66 -4.14
C GLY A 101 -3.77 16.69 -4.00
N GLY A 102 -3.74 15.88 -2.95
CA GLY A 102 -2.83 14.75 -2.82
C GLY A 102 -3.21 13.59 -3.76
N ALA A 103 -2.30 12.63 -3.89
CA ALA A 103 -2.53 11.48 -4.75
C ALA A 103 -2.02 10.16 -4.18
N HIS A 104 -2.75 9.10 -4.52
CA HIS A 104 -2.29 7.73 -4.36
C HIS A 104 -1.54 7.32 -5.62
N VAL A 105 -0.25 7.00 -5.48
CA VAL A 105 0.59 6.48 -6.56
C VAL A 105 0.80 5.01 -6.31
N PHE A 106 0.15 4.16 -7.11
CA PHE A 106 0.20 2.72 -6.88
C PHE A 106 0.51 1.92 -8.11
N THR A 107 0.92 0.68 -7.85
CA THR A 107 1.15 -0.33 -8.86
C THR A 107 0.43 -1.63 -8.52
N VAL A 108 -0.02 -2.33 -9.56
CA VAL A 108 -0.56 -3.69 -9.47
C VAL A 108 -0.06 -4.52 -10.66
N PRO A 109 0.16 -5.84 -10.48
CA PRO A 109 0.56 -6.75 -11.55
C PRO A 109 -0.49 -6.86 -12.67
N LEU A 110 -0.03 -6.93 -13.92
CA LEU A 110 -0.85 -7.09 -15.12
C LEU A 110 -0.87 -8.50 -15.72
N VAL A 111 -0.45 -9.51 -14.95
CA VAL A 111 -0.20 -10.88 -15.47
C VAL A 111 -1.43 -11.46 -16.18
N ASN A 112 -2.64 -11.12 -15.72
CA ASN A 112 -3.92 -11.58 -16.28
C ASN A 112 -4.80 -10.44 -16.83
N LYS A 113 -4.21 -9.44 -17.50
CA LYS A 113 -4.92 -8.22 -17.95
C LYS A 113 -6.19 -8.43 -18.81
N HIS A 114 -6.40 -9.63 -19.34
CA HIS A 114 -7.57 -9.98 -20.17
C HIS A 114 -8.69 -10.67 -19.37
N GLN A 115 -8.47 -10.95 -18.09
CA GLN A 115 -9.46 -11.56 -17.21
C GLN A 115 -9.97 -10.53 -16.20
N PRO A 116 -11.26 -10.59 -15.82
CA PRO A 116 -11.78 -9.80 -14.72
C PRO A 116 -11.01 -10.08 -13.41
N THR A 117 -10.87 -9.07 -12.57
CA THR A 117 -10.35 -9.25 -11.20
C THR A 117 -11.30 -10.15 -10.41
N SER A 118 -10.79 -11.22 -9.81
CA SER A 118 -11.52 -12.08 -8.86
C SER A 118 -10.96 -11.91 -7.44
N ALA A 119 -11.84 -11.96 -6.45
CA ALA A 119 -11.43 -12.07 -5.06
C ALA A 119 -10.96 -13.51 -4.79
N ARG A 120 -9.76 -13.68 -4.23
CA ARG A 120 -9.21 -15.01 -3.93
C ARG A 120 -9.49 -15.44 -2.50
N ALA A 121 -9.74 -14.49 -1.61
CA ALA A 121 -10.14 -14.72 -0.24
C ALA A 121 -10.95 -13.53 0.31
N LYS A 122 -11.70 -13.77 1.38
CA LYS A 122 -12.41 -12.74 2.15
C LYS A 122 -12.35 -13.05 3.64
N ARG A 123 -12.34 -12.01 4.47
CA ARG A 123 -12.54 -12.16 5.92
C ARG A 123 -14.01 -12.44 6.23
N ALA A 124 -14.28 -13.57 6.89
CA ALA A 124 -15.59 -13.92 7.41
C ALA A 124 -15.93 -13.09 8.65
N GLU A 125 -17.22 -13.06 9.03
CA GLU A 125 -17.67 -12.39 10.25
C GLU A 125 -17.04 -12.99 11.52
N SER A 126 -16.70 -14.29 11.50
CA SER A 126 -15.96 -14.96 12.57
C SER A 126 -14.52 -14.45 12.73
N GLY A 127 -14.00 -13.72 11.74
CA GLY A 127 -12.60 -13.31 11.65
C GLY A 127 -11.73 -14.25 10.82
N ASP A 128 -12.22 -15.45 10.50
CA ASP A 128 -11.51 -16.43 9.67
C ASP A 128 -11.34 -15.95 8.22
N ILE A 129 -10.32 -16.48 7.53
CA ILE A 129 -10.13 -16.21 6.11
C ILE A 129 -10.79 -17.32 5.29
N LEU A 130 -11.82 -16.96 4.54
CA LEU A 130 -12.47 -17.83 3.57
C LEU A 130 -11.73 -17.73 2.24
N HIS A 131 -11.15 -18.84 1.78
CA HIS A 131 -10.47 -18.92 0.49
C HIS A 131 -11.44 -19.38 -0.60
N PHE A 132 -11.49 -18.65 -1.71
CA PHE A 132 -12.27 -19.02 -2.91
C PHE A 132 -11.41 -19.75 -3.94
N GLU A 133 -10.10 -19.53 -3.89
CA GLU A 133 -9.12 -20.17 -4.75
C GLU A 133 -7.86 -20.56 -3.94
N ASP A 134 -7.04 -21.45 -4.51
CA ASP A 134 -5.78 -21.89 -3.90
C ASP A 134 -4.84 -20.73 -3.63
N GLN A 135 -4.24 -20.69 -2.44
CA GLN A 135 -3.35 -19.62 -2.01
C GLN A 135 -2.11 -19.52 -2.92
N GLN A 136 -1.80 -18.30 -3.37
CA GLN A 136 -0.60 -18.02 -4.16
C GLN A 136 0.34 -17.17 -3.33
N TYR A 137 1.55 -17.69 -3.11
CA TYR A 137 2.60 -16.98 -2.39
C TYR A 137 3.78 -16.75 -3.32
N HIS A 138 4.20 -15.49 -3.45
CA HIS A 138 5.34 -15.11 -4.28
C HIS A 138 6.45 -14.56 -3.38
N GLY A 139 7.31 -15.44 -2.90
CA GLY A 139 8.35 -15.08 -1.94
C GLY A 139 9.61 -14.45 -2.56
N ARG A 140 10.42 -13.82 -1.71
CA ARG A 140 11.76 -14.40 -1.44
C ARG A 140 11.60 -15.50 -0.38
N PRO A 141 12.47 -16.53 -0.37
CA PRO A 141 12.38 -17.64 0.58
C PRO A 141 12.44 -17.15 2.03
N THR A 142 11.59 -17.73 2.86
CA THR A 142 11.49 -17.52 4.31
C THR A 142 12.83 -17.65 5.02
N ASP A 143 13.13 -16.74 5.97
CA ASP A 143 13.79 -17.18 7.19
C ASP A 143 12.73 -17.83 8.08
N GLN A 144 13.12 -18.74 8.96
CA GLN A 144 12.24 -19.61 9.74
C GLN A 144 11.35 -18.87 10.78
N ARG A 145 11.12 -17.56 10.63
CA ARG A 145 10.42 -16.70 11.60
C ARG A 145 9.10 -16.13 11.08
N GLY A 146 8.65 -16.52 9.88
CA GLY A 146 7.31 -16.16 9.39
C GLY A 146 7.08 -14.66 9.21
N ARG A 147 8.15 -13.87 9.08
CA ARG A 147 8.05 -12.42 8.89
C ARG A 147 8.00 -12.11 7.39
N TRP A 148 7.12 -11.16 7.04
CA TRP A 148 6.93 -10.46 5.76
C TRP A 148 5.87 -11.00 4.80
N SER A 149 5.00 -10.06 4.37
CA SER A 149 4.09 -10.23 3.25
C SER A 149 4.89 -10.31 1.93
N PRO A 150 4.57 -11.26 1.02
CA PRO A 150 5.21 -11.37 -0.28
C PRO A 150 5.06 -10.08 -1.11
N GLN A 151 6.06 -9.76 -1.95
CA GLN A 151 6.02 -8.66 -2.93
C GLN A 151 5.93 -9.24 -4.34
N ILE A 152 4.94 -8.82 -5.15
CA ILE A 152 4.78 -9.25 -6.56
C ILE A 152 5.13 -8.09 -7.50
N GLY A 153 6.31 -8.07 -8.11
CA GLY A 153 6.65 -7.01 -9.07
C GLY A 153 6.03 -7.19 -10.46
N VAL A 154 5.12 -6.29 -10.90
CA VAL A 154 5.00 -5.73 -12.27
C VAL A 154 4.17 -4.43 -12.18
N THR A 155 4.72 -3.32 -12.68
CA THR A 155 4.24 -1.96 -12.43
C THR A 155 3.31 -1.38 -13.51
N ILE A 156 2.07 -1.01 -13.14
CA ILE A 156 1.34 0.13 -13.75
C ILE A 156 1.44 1.32 -12.80
N PHE A 157 1.50 2.55 -13.31
CA PHE A 157 1.23 3.73 -12.50
C PHE A 157 -0.20 4.22 -12.77
N LEU A 158 -1.06 4.18 -11.76
CA LEU A 158 -2.27 4.98 -11.73
C LEU A 158 -2.11 5.98 -10.59
N ALA A 159 -2.19 7.28 -10.92
CA ALA A 159 -2.33 8.33 -9.94
C ALA A 159 -3.83 8.56 -9.78
N SER A 160 -4.40 8.17 -8.64
CA SER A 160 -5.75 8.58 -8.27
C SER A 160 -5.66 9.87 -7.46
N PHE A 161 -6.36 10.91 -7.89
CA PHE A 161 -6.47 12.16 -7.14
C PHE A 161 -7.55 12.00 -6.08
N ALA A 162 -7.26 12.45 -4.86
CA ALA A 162 -8.26 12.49 -3.79
C ALA A 162 -9.42 13.41 -4.23
N THR A 163 -10.57 12.81 -4.53
CA THR A 163 -11.86 13.51 -4.62
C THR A 163 -12.78 12.94 -3.55
N PRO A 164 -13.59 13.76 -2.86
CA PRO A 164 -14.55 13.27 -1.87
C PRO A 164 -15.53 12.21 -2.41
N ALA A 165 -15.69 12.12 -3.73
CA ALA A 165 -16.59 11.20 -4.43
C ALA A 165 -15.94 9.84 -4.83
N ALA A 166 -14.63 9.66 -4.64
CA ALA A 166 -13.92 8.48 -5.15
C ALA A 166 -14.35 7.14 -4.50
N CYS A 167 -14.95 7.18 -3.31
CA CYS A 167 -15.39 5.98 -2.58
C CYS A 167 -16.72 5.40 -3.14
N GLN A 168 -17.40 6.08 -4.09
CA GLN A 168 -18.68 5.63 -4.67
C GLN A 168 -18.60 5.08 -6.11
N LEU A 169 -17.43 5.12 -6.77
CA LEU A 169 -17.32 4.88 -8.23
C LEU A 169 -16.47 3.65 -8.64
N MET A 170 -16.12 2.78 -7.70
CA MET A 170 -15.32 1.58 -8.01
C MET A 170 -16.06 0.28 -7.68
N TRP A 171 -17.12 -0.02 -8.44
CA TRP A 171 -17.61 -1.37 -8.74
C TRP A 171 -18.38 -1.35 -10.06
#